data_AF-A0A126V691-F1
#
_entry.id   AF-A0A126V691-F1
#
_cell.length_a   1.000
_cell.length_b   1.000
_cell.length_c   1.000
_cell.angle_alpha   90.00
_cell.angle_beta   90.00
_cell.angle_gamma   90.00
#
_symmetry.space_group_name_H-M   'P 1'
#
loop_
_entity.id
_entity.type
_entity.pdbx_description
1 polymer ?
#
loop_
_entity_poly.entity_id
_entity_poly.type
_entity_poly.pdbx_seq_one_letter_code
_entity_poly.pdbx_strand_id
1 'polypeptide(L)'
;MTKRKNHSPDFKAKVALEAIREEMTMAELSKKYGVHPTQIGAWKRAAIKNMAAGFSKRGSDPAQVDDATIDKLHSKIGQLVVERDFLKRAWDR
;
A
#
# COMPACT_ATOMS: atom_id res chain seq x y z
N MET A 1 26.16 7.42 -6.71
CA MET A 1 24.71 7.41 -6.41
C MET A 1 24.54 7.14 -4.91
N THR A 2 24.12 8.11 -4.12
CA THR A 2 23.97 7.93 -2.66
C THR A 2 22.77 7.01 -2.38
N LYS A 3 23.03 5.87 -1.72
CA LYS A 3 22.00 4.88 -1.38
C LYS A 3 20.99 5.54 -0.44
N ARG A 4 19.75 5.69 -0.88
CA ARG A 4 18.65 6.24 -0.07
C ARG A 4 18.53 5.40 1.21
N LYS A 5 18.61 6.04 2.39
CA LYS A 5 18.36 5.36 3.66
C LYS A 5 16.87 4.99 3.72
N ASN A 6 16.57 3.70 3.68
CA ASN A 6 15.22 3.20 3.86
C ASN A 6 14.96 3.03 5.36
N HIS A 7 13.88 3.64 5.85
CA HIS A 7 13.40 3.48 7.22
C HIS A 7 12.31 2.41 7.29
N SER A 8 12.31 1.60 8.35
CA SER A 8 11.27 0.59 8.57
C SER A 8 9.89 1.24 8.77
N PRO A 9 8.79 0.52 8.48
CA PRO A 9 7.43 1.01 8.72
C PRO A 9 7.21 1.41 10.19
N ASP A 10 7.68 0.61 11.14
CA ASP A 10 7.54 0.86 12.58
C ASP A 10 8.25 2.15 13.00
N PHE A 11 9.45 2.38 12.46
CA PHE A 11 10.22 3.59 12.74
C PHE A 11 9.50 4.84 12.22
N LYS A 12 8.98 4.79 10.99
CA LYS A 12 8.21 5.90 10.41
C LYS A 12 6.95 6.18 11.23
N ALA A 13 6.24 5.13 11.68
CA ALA A 13 5.05 5.26 12.50
C ALA A 13 5.35 5.92 13.85
N LYS A 14 6.43 5.49 14.54
CA LYS A 14 6.87 6.09 15.80
C LYS A 14 7.20 7.58 15.65
N VAL A 15 8.00 7.93 14.65
CA VAL A 15 8.39 9.33 14.40
C VAL A 15 7.18 10.18 13.99
N ALA A 16 6.28 9.64 13.18
CA ALA A 16 5.05 10.33 12.80
C ALA A 16 4.13 10.57 14.00
N LEU A 17 4.01 9.60 14.91
CA LEU A 17 3.21 9.73 16.13
C LEU A 17 3.74 10.84 17.03
N GLU A 18 5.05 10.88 17.29
CA GLU A 18 5.66 11.97 18.08
C GLU A 18 5.49 13.34 17.39
N ALA A 19 5.57 13.37 16.05
CA ALA A 19 5.29 14.59 15.30
C ALA A 19 3.81 15.03 15.33
N ILE A 20 2.87 14.09 15.52
CA ILE A 20 1.43 14.38 15.69
C ILE A 20 1.14 14.89 17.11
N ARG A 21 1.84 14.36 18.12
CA ARG A 21 1.70 14.80 19.52
C ARG A 21 2.22 16.22 19.77
N GLU A 22 3.11 16.71 18.91
CA GLU A 22 3.65 18.08 18.96
C GLU A 22 4.39 18.42 20.27
N GLU A 23 4.78 17.41 21.04
CA GLU A 23 5.60 17.54 22.26
C GLU A 23 7.04 18.00 21.97
N MET A 24 7.51 17.81 20.73
CA MET A 24 8.82 18.24 20.25
C MET A 24 8.66 18.93 18.89
N THR A 25 9.45 19.96 18.65
CA THR A 25 9.50 20.63 17.35
C THR A 25 10.08 19.71 16.27
N MET A 26 9.79 20.00 14.99
CA MET A 26 10.35 19.24 13.87
C MET A 26 11.88 19.26 13.84
N ALA A 27 12.49 20.34 14.33
CA ALA A 27 13.95 20.48 14.43
C ALA A 27 14.54 19.56 15.51
N GLU A 28 13.87 19.44 16.66
CA GLU A 28 14.30 18.55 17.74
C GLU A 28 14.09 17.08 17.37
N LEU A 29 12.96 16.74 16.75
CA LEU A 29 12.73 15.39 16.21
C LEU A 29 13.76 15.03 15.14
N SER A 30 14.16 16.00 14.32
CA SER A 30 15.22 15.80 13.33
C SER A 30 16.56 15.46 13.98
N LYS A 31 16.94 16.17 15.05
CA LYS A 31 18.16 15.87 15.82
C LYS A 31 18.06 14.52 16.54
N LYS A 32 16.94 14.23 17.19
CA LYS A 32 16.71 12.99 17.95
C LYS A 32 16.77 11.74 17.08
N TYR A 33 16.17 11.79 15.90
CA TYR A 33 16.03 10.63 15.02
C TYR A 33 17.01 10.62 13.84
N GLY A 34 17.78 11.70 13.63
CA GLY A 34 18.68 11.85 12.49
C GLY A 34 17.94 11.88 11.15
N VAL A 35 16.68 12.32 11.15
CA VAL A 35 15.81 12.39 9.96
C VAL A 35 15.59 13.84 9.58
N HIS A 36 15.61 14.16 8.29
CA HIS A 36 15.35 15.53 7.82
C HIS A 36 13.90 15.99 8.16
N PRO A 37 13.67 17.24 8.60
CA PRO A 37 12.33 17.73 8.96
C PRO A 37 11.27 17.50 7.88
N THR A 38 11.61 17.71 6.61
CA THR A 38 10.70 17.46 5.48
C THR A 38 10.20 16.01 5.41
N GLN A 39 11.05 15.03 5.74
CA GLN A 39 10.67 13.62 5.75
C GLN A 39 9.72 13.32 6.91
N ILE A 40 10.00 13.89 8.09
CA ILE A 40 9.13 13.79 9.26
C ILE A 40 7.74 14.36 8.95
N GLY A 41 7.68 15.54 8.31
CA GLY A 41 6.43 16.15 7.88
C GLY A 41 5.67 15.31 6.84
N ALA A 42 6.38 14.67 5.92
CA ALA A 42 5.77 13.74 4.96
C ALA A 42 5.16 12.52 5.67
N TRP A 43 5.85 11.95 6.66
CA TRP A 43 5.33 10.82 7.43
C TRP A 43 4.16 11.22 8.32
N LYS A 44 4.19 12.39 8.96
CA LYS A 44 3.05 12.96 9.70
C LYS A 44 1.80 13.04 8.82
N ARG A 45 1.91 13.63 7.62
CA ARG A 45 0.78 13.71 6.67
C ARG A 45 0.29 12.33 6.22
N ALA A 46 1.21 11.42 5.90
CA ALA A 46 0.85 10.07 5.48
C ALA A 46 0.14 9.30 6.60
N ALA A 47 0.60 9.43 7.84
CA ALA A 47 -0.02 8.81 9.00
C ALA A 47 -1.44 9.32 9.21
N ILE A 48 -1.65 10.65 9.19
CA ILE A 48 -2.99 11.25 9.33
C ILE A 48 -3.93 10.80 8.20
N LYS A 49 -3.46 10.83 6.94
CA LYS A 49 -4.26 10.42 5.78
C LYS A 49 -4.73 8.97 5.87
N ASN A 50 -3.86 8.07 6.33
CA ASN A 50 -4.14 6.64 6.41
C ASN A 50 -4.67 6.21 7.79
N MET A 51 -4.79 7.13 8.74
CA MET A 51 -5.22 6.82 10.11
C MET A 51 -6.64 6.25 10.14
N ALA A 52 -7.56 6.84 9.37
CA ALA A 52 -8.93 6.38 9.25
C ALA A 52 -9.02 4.93 8.72
N ALA A 53 -8.14 4.56 7.79
CA ALA A 53 -8.06 3.20 7.27
C ALA A 53 -7.56 2.18 8.31
N GLY A 54 -6.82 2.61 9.33
CA GLY A 54 -6.45 1.75 10.46
C GLY A 54 -7.62 1.40 11.38
N PHE A 55 -8.68 2.20 11.36
CA PHE A 55 -9.91 1.97 12.13
C PHE A 55 -11.02 1.31 11.32
N SER A 56 -10.84 1.11 10.01
CA SER A 56 -11.79 0.33 9.24
C SER A 56 -11.72 -1.14 9.65
N LYS A 57 -12.89 -1.78 9.76
CA LYS A 57 -13.00 -3.19 10.17
C LYS A 57 -12.10 -4.03 9.27
N ARG A 58 -11.23 -4.85 9.88
CA ARG A 58 -10.35 -5.81 9.19
C ARG A 58 -11.22 -6.61 8.19
N GLY A 59 -11.09 -6.29 6.90
CA GLY A 59 -11.98 -6.77 5.84
C GLY A 59 -12.46 -5.70 4.84
N SER A 60 -12.27 -4.40 5.11
CA SER A 60 -12.54 -3.34 4.11
C SER A 60 -11.28 -2.82 3.43
N ASP A 61 -10.22 -3.64 3.32
CA ASP A 61 -9.10 -3.27 2.47
C ASP A 61 -9.59 -3.42 1.02
N PRO A 62 -9.69 -2.34 0.22
CA PRO A 62 -10.05 -2.47 -1.19
C PRO A 62 -9.03 -3.31 -1.98
N ALA A 63 -7.87 -3.61 -1.40
CA ALA A 63 -6.87 -4.52 -1.95
C ALA A 63 -7.05 -6.00 -1.53
N GLN A 64 -7.97 -6.34 -0.62
CA GLN A 64 -8.45 -7.72 -0.53
C GLN A 64 -9.33 -7.95 -1.76
N VAL A 65 -8.69 -8.38 -2.84
CA VAL A 65 -9.34 -8.87 -4.04
C VAL A 65 -10.34 -9.92 -3.58
N ASP A 66 -11.62 -9.60 -3.71
CA ASP A 66 -12.72 -10.46 -3.32
C ASP A 66 -12.55 -11.82 -4.01
N ASP A 67 -12.52 -12.90 -3.24
CA ASP A 67 -12.35 -14.27 -3.76
C ASP A 67 -13.41 -14.57 -4.84
N ALA A 68 -14.62 -13.99 -4.71
CA ALA A 68 -15.66 -14.13 -5.72
C ALA A 68 -15.33 -13.40 -7.04
N THR A 69 -14.49 -12.36 -7.00
CA THR A 69 -13.96 -11.71 -8.21
C THR A 69 -12.86 -12.56 -8.86
N ILE A 70 -12.01 -13.21 -8.05
CA ILE A 70 -10.99 -14.15 -8.54
C ILE A 70 -11.66 -15.34 -9.25
N ASP A 71 -12.70 -15.93 -8.66
CA ASP A 71 -13.43 -17.05 -9.27
C ASP A 71 -14.12 -16.68 -10.59
N LYS A 72 -14.69 -15.48 -10.66
CA LYS A 72 -15.27 -14.95 -11.91
C LYS A 72 -14.22 -14.80 -13.00
N LEU A 73 -13.04 -14.28 -12.65
CA LEU A 73 -11.93 -14.13 -13.59
C LEU A 73 -11.41 -15.48 -14.07
N HIS A 74 -11.23 -16.46 -13.19
CA HIS A 74 -10.84 -17.82 -13.57
C HIS A 74 -11.87 -18.48 -14.49
N SER A 75 -13.16 -18.32 -14.21
CA SER A 75 -14.24 -18.82 -15.07
C SER A 75 -14.17 -18.18 -16.47
N LYS A 76 -13.94 -16.86 -16.55
CA LYS A 76 -13.82 -16.17 -17.83
C LYS A 76 -12.58 -16.59 -18.63
N ILE A 77 -11.46 -16.81 -17.95
CA ILE A 77 -10.25 -17.38 -18.58
C ILE A 77 -10.55 -18.75 -19.18
N GLY A 78 -11.24 -19.63 -18.44
CA GLY A 78 -11.64 -20.95 -18.93
C GLY A 78 -12.52 -20.89 -20.18
N GLN A 79 -13.53 -20.02 -20.18
CA GLN A 79 -14.39 -19.78 -21.36
C GLN A 79 -13.56 -19.31 -22.57
N LEU A 80 -12.69 -18.31 -22.38
CA LEU A 80 -11.86 -17.78 -23.45
C LEU A 80 -10.88 -18.83 -24.01
N VAL A 81 -10.37 -19.72 -23.16
CA VAL A 81 -9.51 -20.84 -23.61
C VAL A 81 -10.29 -21.79 -24.51
N VAL A 82 -11.51 -22.19 -24.10
CA VAL A 82 -12.37 -23.08 -24.89
C VAL A 82 -12.77 -22.43 -26.22
N GLU A 83 -13.21 -21.16 -26.20
CA GLU A 83 -13.56 -20.42 -27.41
C GLU A 83 -12.38 -20.31 -28.38
N ARG A 84 -11.20 -19.97 -27.86
CA ARG A 84 -9.97 -19.88 -28.66
C ARG A 84 -9.59 -21.23 -29.27
N ASP A 85 -9.67 -22.32 -28.51
CA ASP A 85 -9.34 -23.66 -29.00
C ASP A 85 -10.36 -24.16 -30.03
N PHE A 86 -11.64 -23.83 -29.84
CA PHE A 86 -12.68 -24.08 -30.83
C PHE A 86 -12.39 -23.34 -32.14
N LEU A 87 -12.11 -22.04 -32.07
CA LEU A 87 -11.82 -21.22 -33.26
C LEU A 87 -10.57 -21.69 -34.00
N LYS A 88 -9.50 -22.06 -33.28
CA LYS A 88 -8.32 -22.67 -33.90
C LYS A 88 -8.65 -23.95 -34.65
N ARG A 89 -9.36 -24.89 -34.01
CA ARG A 89 -9.78 -26.15 -34.66
C ARG A 89 -10.71 -25.95 -35.86
N ALA A 90 -11.55 -24.93 -35.82
CA ALA A 90 -12.44 -24.58 -36.93
C ALA A 90 -11.69 -23.97 -38.11
N TRP A 91 -10.59 -23.25 -37.85
CA TRP A 91 -9.74 -22.63 -38.86
C TRP A 91 -8.70 -23.60 -39.44
N ASP A 92 -8.24 -24.58 -38.65
CA ASP A 92 -7.28 -25.61 -39.08
C ASP A 92 -7.92 -26.74 -39.94
N ARG A 93 -9.14 -26.52 -40.46
CA ARG A 93 -9.87 -27.46 -41.33
C ARG A 93 -9.88 -27.00 -42.78
#